data_AF-A0A2H5FJF2-F1
#
_entry.id   AF-A0A2H5FJF2-F1
#
_cell.length_a   1.000
_cell.length_b   1.000
_cell.length_c   1.000
_cell.angle_alpha   90.00
_cell.angle_beta   90.00
_cell.angle_gamma   90.00
#
_symmetry.space_group_name_H-M   'P 1'
#
loop_
_entity.id
_entity.type
_entity.pdbx_description
1 polymer ?
#
loop_
_entity_poly.entity_id
_entity_poly.type
_entity_poly.pdbx_seq_one_letter_code
_entity_poly.pdbx_strand_id
1 'polypeptide(L)'
;MKITYLGHAGFYVESESSVIIMDPWLSPYGAFDSAWFQFPKNIHMLEYVLNHFESTHKDKYIYVSHEHKDHFDIEFLKMIKKRNFKFILANFHRCIVKEQLEAINYQCDGIISLNYEEEFTLKDGNLRLFVLDAELDCDSAILVQADSKNFLNINDCKLHEKLEKIVKMHGKIDVFAAQFSGAIWHPVCYDMPLKDYQRVSLKKKMNKFSIVARAIETVNPAFYIPSAGPPCFLDPMLMHINVEKINIFPKAPEYLRYLDKHCKATDTTWPEIMPGDILDVNLGKFIHLDENRVEEHQYESYIKSYANEYKDYFQQREIENKRVNPQAVFVDLRRDLEEKMKNIHLVNVKVHAILYWGISDYSDIMYRIDLTNKTITTTNEILDPNNYWKIEAPAWQVNKVLSNEMNWPDFVLTFRVKLKRNPDLYDVVTHGFVALDAVEIRRFCDLVERFHANNKDRIVVEFEGKRYSILRWCPHLGGDLSSGWLDSQGCWVCPRHQWHFDLRNKGQCITSTETIDAICLDDENLNQKEEKKEQ
;
A
#
# COMPACT_ATOMS: atom_id res chain seq x y z
N MET A 1 -3.10 -26.08 12.64
CA MET A 1 -2.43 -24.81 12.32
C MET A 1 -2.55 -23.86 13.49
N LYS A 2 -1.43 -23.27 13.91
CA LYS A 2 -1.36 -22.19 14.91
C LYS A 2 -0.83 -20.93 14.25
N ILE A 3 -1.40 -19.78 14.59
CA ILE A 3 -1.01 -18.48 14.06
C ILE A 3 -0.71 -17.58 15.25
N THR A 4 0.58 -17.21 15.40
CA THR A 4 1.01 -16.18 16.36
C THR A 4 1.10 -14.85 15.62
N TYR A 5 0.46 -13.81 16.14
CA TYR A 5 0.58 -12.47 15.58
C TYR A 5 1.86 -11.81 16.07
N LEU A 6 2.72 -11.38 15.14
CA LEU A 6 4.00 -10.73 15.47
C LEU A 6 3.88 -9.20 15.53
N GLY A 7 2.73 -8.64 15.18
CA GLY A 7 2.51 -7.19 15.06
C GLY A 7 2.62 -6.68 13.63
N HIS A 8 1.93 -5.56 13.35
CA HIS A 8 1.79 -4.97 12.01
C HIS A 8 1.31 -6.00 10.98
N ALA A 9 2.12 -6.36 9.97
CA ALA A 9 1.82 -7.38 8.96
C ALA A 9 2.38 -8.79 9.32
N GLY A 10 3.11 -8.89 10.43
CA GLY A 10 3.90 -10.06 10.77
C GLY A 10 3.09 -11.21 11.38
N PHE A 11 3.33 -12.42 10.89
CA PHE A 11 2.76 -13.66 11.43
C PHE A 11 3.81 -14.76 11.56
N TYR A 12 3.71 -15.58 12.60
CA TYR A 12 4.42 -16.85 12.72
C TYR A 12 3.38 -17.98 12.62
N VAL A 13 3.36 -18.66 11.47
CA VAL A 13 2.39 -19.71 11.16
C VAL A 13 3.05 -21.07 11.30
N GLU A 14 2.51 -21.89 12.19
CA GLU A 14 3.01 -23.22 12.50
C GLU A 14 1.98 -24.29 12.13
N SER A 15 2.38 -25.24 11.29
CA SER A 15 1.63 -26.45 10.97
C SER A 15 2.31 -27.68 11.59
N GLU A 16 1.85 -28.90 11.31
CA GLU A 16 2.48 -30.13 11.83
C GLU A 16 3.96 -30.23 11.44
N SER A 17 4.29 -29.93 10.18
CA SER A 17 5.62 -30.17 9.59
C SER A 17 6.40 -28.90 9.24
N SER A 18 5.76 -27.72 9.23
CA SER A 18 6.34 -26.50 8.68
C SER A 18 6.15 -25.28 9.60
N VAL A 19 7.06 -24.31 9.48
CA VAL A 19 6.95 -22.96 10.05
C VAL A 19 7.16 -21.94 8.95
N ILE A 20 6.25 -20.98 8.84
CA ILE A 20 6.32 -19.85 7.91
C ILE A 20 6.28 -18.55 8.73
N ILE A 21 7.35 -17.77 8.69
CA ILE A 21 7.33 -16.37 9.14
C ILE A 21 6.87 -15.52 7.95
N MET A 22 5.84 -14.71 8.12
CA MET A 22 5.33 -13.79 7.11
C MET A 22 5.66 -12.36 7.50
N ASP A 23 6.19 -11.57 6.57
CA ASP A 23 6.43 -10.11 6.68
C ASP A 23 6.96 -9.66 8.05
N PRO A 24 8.11 -10.18 8.51
CA PRO A 24 8.61 -9.85 9.84
C PRO A 24 9.15 -8.42 9.89
N TRP A 25 8.54 -7.56 10.72
CA TRP A 25 9.07 -6.25 11.10
C TRP A 25 9.21 -6.16 12.61
N LEU A 26 10.43 -6.40 13.11
CA LEU A 26 10.71 -6.63 14.54
C LEU A 26 11.90 -5.81 15.05
N SER A 27 12.72 -5.24 14.17
CA SER A 27 13.87 -4.44 14.56
C SER A 27 13.42 -3.11 15.18
N PRO A 28 14.21 -2.54 16.11
CA PRO A 28 13.84 -1.30 16.79
C PRO A 28 14.10 -0.05 15.94
N TYR A 29 14.59 -0.18 14.70
CA TYR A 29 15.04 0.97 13.92
C TYR A 29 13.92 1.69 13.15
N GLY A 30 12.72 1.12 13.14
CA GLY A 30 11.59 1.62 12.37
C GLY A 30 11.75 1.39 10.85
N ALA A 31 10.75 1.80 10.09
CA ALA A 31 10.71 1.72 8.63
C ALA A 31 10.77 3.12 8.00
N PHE A 32 11.09 3.17 6.71
CA PHE A 32 11.13 4.41 5.90
C PHE A 32 11.95 5.53 6.55
N ASP A 33 13.23 5.26 6.77
CA ASP A 33 14.15 6.19 7.42
C ASP A 33 13.64 6.62 8.82
N SER A 34 13.20 5.64 9.61
CA SER A 34 12.63 5.77 10.95
C SER A 34 11.46 6.75 11.02
N ALA A 35 10.67 6.83 9.96
CA ALA A 35 9.41 7.58 9.98
C ALA A 35 8.32 6.76 10.68
N TRP A 36 8.27 5.46 10.41
CA TRP A 36 7.23 4.56 10.92
C TRP A 36 7.82 3.61 11.96
N PHE A 37 7.04 3.31 12.99
CA PHE A 37 7.35 2.32 14.02
C PHE A 37 6.15 1.40 14.24
N GLN A 38 6.41 0.20 14.73
CA GLN A 38 5.41 -0.82 14.96
C GLN A 38 4.40 -0.32 16.00
N PHE A 39 3.11 -0.51 15.72
CA PHE A 39 2.06 -0.24 16.68
C PHE A 39 1.09 -1.44 16.79
N PRO A 40 0.92 -2.01 17.99
CA PRO A 40 1.72 -1.80 19.20
C PRO A 40 3.20 -2.17 19.00
N LYS A 41 4.08 -1.65 19.87
CA LYS A 41 5.50 -2.04 19.93
C LYS A 41 5.61 -3.55 20.11
N ASN A 42 6.30 -4.22 19.19
CA ASN A 42 6.40 -5.68 19.12
C ASN A 42 7.83 -6.21 19.32
N ILE A 43 8.78 -5.39 19.75
CA ILE A 43 10.19 -5.78 19.93
C ILE A 43 10.37 -7.00 20.86
N HIS A 44 9.45 -7.22 21.80
CA HIS A 44 9.45 -8.39 22.70
C HIS A 44 9.28 -9.71 21.94
N MET A 45 8.68 -9.68 20.75
CA MET A 45 8.54 -10.84 19.87
C MET A 45 9.85 -11.24 19.17
N LEU A 46 10.88 -10.38 19.19
CA LEU A 46 12.18 -10.68 18.57
C LEU A 46 12.80 -11.96 19.15
N GLU A 47 12.89 -12.03 20.47
CA GLU A 47 13.46 -13.20 21.16
C GLU A 47 12.58 -14.44 20.98
N TYR A 48 11.25 -14.27 21.02
CA TYR A 48 10.31 -15.35 20.74
C TYR A 48 10.59 -15.96 19.37
N VAL A 49 10.64 -15.15 18.32
CA VAL A 49 10.83 -15.63 16.95
C VAL A 49 12.20 -16.27 16.78
N LEU A 50 13.29 -15.65 17.25
CA LEU A 50 14.63 -16.22 17.16
C LEU A 50 14.70 -17.59 17.86
N ASN A 51 14.19 -17.69 19.09
CA ASN A 51 14.25 -18.94 19.85
C ASN A 51 13.42 -20.04 19.21
N HIS A 52 12.16 -19.78 18.83
CA HIS A 52 11.28 -20.80 18.26
C HIS A 52 11.71 -21.21 16.84
N PHE A 53 12.11 -20.24 16.00
CA PHE A 53 12.53 -20.49 14.62
C PHE A 53 13.90 -21.18 14.53
N GLU A 54 14.84 -20.90 15.45
CA GLU A 54 16.16 -21.54 15.44
C GLU A 54 16.22 -22.89 16.16
N SER A 55 15.26 -23.18 17.03
CA SER A 55 15.21 -24.45 17.77
C SER A 55 14.33 -25.53 17.11
N THR A 56 13.37 -25.14 16.27
CA THR A 56 12.46 -26.09 15.63
C THR A 56 13.16 -27.00 14.62
N HIS A 57 12.68 -28.24 14.52
CA HIS A 57 13.09 -29.25 13.54
C HIS A 57 12.17 -29.30 12.31
N LYS A 58 11.13 -28.47 12.28
CA LYS A 58 10.20 -28.33 11.14
C LYS A 58 10.89 -27.72 9.93
N ASP A 59 10.29 -27.88 8.75
CA ASP A 59 10.74 -27.14 7.57
C ASP A 59 10.47 -25.65 7.78
N LYS A 60 11.42 -24.80 7.40
CA LYS A 60 11.41 -23.38 7.74
C LYS A 60 11.36 -22.50 6.51
N TYR A 61 10.44 -21.54 6.54
CA TYR A 61 10.24 -20.58 5.47
C TYR A 61 10.10 -19.16 6.00
N ILE A 62 10.58 -18.20 5.24
CA ILE A 62 10.26 -16.77 5.42
C ILE A 62 9.58 -16.29 4.14
N TYR A 63 8.33 -15.87 4.26
CA TYR A 63 7.57 -15.21 3.21
C TYR A 63 7.70 -13.70 3.37
N VAL A 64 8.02 -13.02 2.27
CA VAL A 64 8.03 -11.55 2.17
C VAL A 64 7.12 -11.16 1.03
N SER A 65 6.08 -10.39 1.34
CA SER A 65 5.04 -10.02 0.38
C SER A 65 5.55 -9.06 -0.69
N HIS A 66 6.34 -8.06 -0.28
CA HIS A 66 6.97 -7.05 -1.14
C HIS A 66 8.12 -6.31 -0.40
N GLU A 67 8.80 -5.38 -1.08
CA GLU A 67 10.07 -4.78 -0.65
C GLU A 67 9.97 -3.68 0.41
N HIS A 68 8.77 -3.21 0.76
CA HIS A 68 8.63 -2.13 1.73
C HIS A 68 9.18 -2.53 3.13
N LYS A 69 9.78 -1.57 3.81
CA LYS A 69 10.59 -1.80 5.03
C LYS A 69 9.78 -2.24 6.25
N ASP A 70 8.46 -2.07 6.25
CA ASP A 70 7.53 -2.59 7.26
C ASP A 70 7.04 -4.03 6.98
N HIS A 71 7.51 -4.63 5.88
CA HIS A 71 7.32 -6.04 5.50
C HIS A 71 8.66 -6.78 5.37
N PHE A 72 9.68 -6.08 4.89
CA PHE A 72 11.03 -6.58 4.65
C PHE A 72 12.07 -5.94 5.58
N ASP A 73 12.12 -6.41 6.82
CA ASP A 73 13.07 -5.93 7.82
C ASP A 73 14.44 -6.62 7.71
N ILE A 74 15.31 -6.05 6.88
CA ILE A 74 16.66 -6.56 6.67
C ILE A 74 17.49 -6.60 7.96
N GLU A 75 17.24 -5.70 8.92
CA GLU A 75 17.96 -5.65 10.18
C GLU A 75 17.55 -6.80 11.10
N PHE A 76 16.26 -7.14 11.16
CA PHE A 76 15.80 -8.36 11.81
C PHE A 76 16.41 -9.61 11.14
N LEU A 77 16.39 -9.70 9.81
CA LEU A 77 16.93 -10.86 9.10
C LEU A 77 18.41 -11.09 9.40
N LYS A 78 19.21 -10.02 9.56
CA LYS A 78 20.62 -10.13 9.95
C LYS A 78 20.82 -10.76 11.34
N MET A 79 19.83 -10.64 12.24
CA MET A 79 19.89 -11.19 13.59
C MET A 79 19.67 -12.71 13.64
N ILE A 80 19.07 -13.32 12.61
CA ILE A 80 18.88 -14.77 12.52
C ILE A 80 20.24 -15.45 12.31
N LYS A 81 20.65 -16.29 13.26
CA LYS A 81 21.93 -16.99 13.28
C LYS A 81 21.85 -18.32 12.53
N LYS A 82 20.80 -19.11 12.75
CA LYS A 82 20.61 -20.40 12.06
C LYS A 82 19.75 -20.23 10.81
N ARG A 83 20.43 -20.13 9.67
CA ARG A 83 19.82 -19.79 8.38
C ARG A 83 19.44 -21.00 7.51
N ASN A 84 19.12 -22.12 8.14
CA ASN A 84 18.60 -23.32 7.48
C ASN A 84 17.10 -23.18 7.18
N PHE A 85 16.76 -22.21 6.33
CA PHE A 85 15.40 -21.92 5.89
C PHE A 85 15.42 -21.43 4.43
N LYS A 86 14.26 -21.45 3.78
CA LYS A 86 14.09 -20.92 2.42
C LYS A 86 13.24 -19.66 2.44
N PHE A 87 13.54 -18.71 1.57
CA PHE A 87 12.60 -17.61 1.30
C PHE A 87 11.51 -18.06 0.34
N ILE A 88 10.32 -17.49 0.48
CA ILE A 88 9.21 -17.56 -0.47
C ILE A 88 8.94 -16.14 -0.92
N LEU A 89 9.14 -15.87 -2.21
CA LEU A 89 8.98 -14.54 -2.80
C LEU A 89 8.08 -14.65 -4.03
N ALA A 90 7.31 -13.59 -4.31
CA ALA A 90 6.68 -13.46 -5.61
C ALA A 90 7.72 -13.17 -6.70
N ASN A 91 7.49 -13.73 -7.90
CA ASN A 91 8.32 -13.49 -9.07
C ASN A 91 7.89 -12.18 -9.77
N PHE A 92 8.12 -11.05 -9.10
CA PHE A 92 7.91 -9.73 -9.67
C PHE A 92 8.89 -9.47 -10.83
N HIS A 93 8.50 -8.60 -11.75
CA HIS A 93 9.40 -8.14 -12.82
C HIS A 93 10.71 -7.57 -12.27
N ARG A 94 10.62 -6.79 -11.19
CA ARG A 94 11.78 -6.36 -10.40
C ARG A 94 11.83 -7.15 -9.10
N CYS A 95 12.88 -7.95 -8.94
CA CYS A 95 13.03 -8.82 -7.77
C CYS A 95 13.77 -8.10 -6.62
N ILE A 96 13.30 -6.91 -6.19
CA ILE A 96 14.04 -6.01 -5.28
C ILE A 96 14.44 -6.71 -3.98
N VAL A 97 13.55 -7.48 -3.35
CA VAL A 97 13.87 -8.25 -2.13
C VAL A 97 15.05 -9.20 -2.36
N LYS A 98 15.04 -9.95 -3.46
CA LYS A 98 16.12 -10.86 -3.82
C LYS A 98 17.42 -10.10 -4.12
N GLU A 99 17.34 -9.02 -4.90
CA GLU A 99 18.49 -8.15 -5.21
C GLU A 99 19.14 -7.59 -3.93
N GLN A 100 18.34 -7.16 -2.96
CA GLN A 100 18.85 -6.65 -1.68
C GLN A 100 19.47 -7.76 -0.81
N LEU A 101 18.88 -8.97 -0.78
CA LEU A 101 19.48 -10.13 -0.10
C LEU A 101 20.82 -10.54 -0.74
N GLU A 102 20.90 -10.53 -2.06
CA GLU A 102 22.13 -10.82 -2.82
C GLU A 102 23.19 -9.75 -2.59
N ALA A 103 22.83 -8.47 -2.58
CA ALA A 103 23.75 -7.36 -2.35
C ALA A 103 24.46 -7.43 -0.99
N ILE A 104 23.82 -8.01 0.03
CA ILE A 104 24.42 -8.24 1.35
C ILE A 104 24.98 -9.67 1.53
N ASN A 105 25.03 -10.47 0.46
CA ASN A 105 25.43 -11.88 0.49
C ASN A 105 24.69 -12.70 1.56
N TYR A 106 23.38 -12.50 1.71
CA TYR A 106 22.58 -13.16 2.74
C TYR A 106 22.53 -14.67 2.52
N GLN A 107 23.07 -15.43 3.47
CA GLN A 107 23.07 -16.90 3.42
C GLN A 107 21.72 -17.49 3.85
N CYS A 108 21.17 -18.43 3.08
CA CYS A 108 20.01 -19.24 3.42
C CYS A 108 20.02 -20.53 2.57
N ASP A 109 19.09 -21.47 2.81
CA ASP A 109 19.03 -22.73 2.04
C ASP A 109 18.50 -22.52 0.60
N GLY A 110 17.90 -21.35 0.32
CA GLY A 110 17.48 -20.97 -1.03
C GLY A 110 16.32 -19.97 -1.06
N ILE A 111 15.99 -19.51 -2.27
CA ILE A 111 14.86 -18.64 -2.55
C ILE A 111 13.92 -19.37 -3.51
N ILE A 112 12.66 -19.49 -3.12
CA ILE A 112 11.57 -20.03 -3.93
C ILE A 112 10.79 -18.85 -4.50
N SER A 113 10.87 -18.64 -5.81
CA SER A 113 10.14 -17.58 -6.51
C SER A 113 8.91 -18.17 -7.18
N LEU A 114 7.72 -17.65 -6.86
CA LEU A 114 6.44 -18.14 -7.36
C LEU A 114 5.72 -17.09 -8.19
N ASN A 115 5.13 -17.50 -9.30
CA ASN A 115 4.29 -16.67 -10.16
C ASN A 115 2.85 -16.58 -9.62
N TYR A 116 2.02 -15.77 -10.28
CA TYR A 116 0.59 -15.65 -9.96
C TYR A 116 -0.11 -17.02 -10.00
N GLU A 117 -0.80 -17.37 -8.91
CA GLU A 117 -1.52 -18.64 -8.68
C GLU A 117 -0.63 -19.90 -8.68
N GLU A 118 0.70 -19.76 -8.64
CA GLU A 118 1.62 -20.90 -8.58
C GLU A 118 1.59 -21.56 -7.20
N GLU A 119 1.52 -22.89 -7.18
CA GLU A 119 1.49 -23.70 -5.96
C GLU A 119 2.89 -24.20 -5.59
N PHE A 120 3.21 -24.13 -4.31
CA PHE A 120 4.36 -24.78 -3.71
C PHE A 120 3.92 -25.81 -2.66
N THR A 121 4.42 -27.04 -2.79
CA THR A 121 4.07 -28.15 -1.90
C THR A 121 4.84 -28.09 -0.58
N LEU A 122 4.12 -28.17 0.53
CA LEU A 122 4.66 -28.39 1.88
C LEU A 122 4.55 -29.88 2.22
N LYS A 123 5.23 -30.35 3.27
CA LYS A 123 5.12 -31.76 3.73
C LYS A 123 3.72 -32.15 4.16
N ASP A 124 2.97 -31.17 4.68
CA ASP A 124 1.66 -31.32 5.33
C ASP A 124 0.57 -30.47 4.65
N GLY A 125 0.81 -30.02 3.41
CA GLY A 125 -0.08 -29.12 2.72
C GLY A 125 0.51 -28.45 1.49
N ASN A 126 0.05 -27.25 1.20
CA ASN A 126 0.61 -26.40 0.14
C ASN A 126 0.47 -24.92 0.50
N LEU A 127 1.12 -24.08 -0.30
CA LEU A 127 0.88 -22.65 -0.32
C LEU A 127 0.81 -22.14 -1.76
N ARG A 128 0.12 -21.01 -1.96
CA ARG A 128 -0.01 -20.32 -3.25
C ARG A 128 0.20 -18.83 -3.06
N LEU A 129 0.82 -18.19 -4.06
CA LEU A 129 0.91 -16.73 -4.12
C LEU A 129 -0.06 -16.15 -5.14
N PHE A 130 -0.65 -15.00 -4.82
CA PHE A 130 -1.37 -14.16 -5.76
C PHE A 130 -0.59 -12.85 -5.90
N VAL A 131 -0.16 -12.53 -7.12
CA VAL A 131 0.80 -11.46 -7.40
C VAL A 131 0.13 -10.30 -8.14
N LEU A 132 0.33 -9.08 -7.65
CA LEU A 132 -0.02 -7.83 -8.32
C LEU A 132 1.29 -7.09 -8.64
N ASP A 133 1.54 -6.83 -9.92
CA ASP A 133 2.80 -6.24 -10.39
C ASP A 133 2.53 -5.14 -11.45
N ALA A 134 2.29 -3.93 -10.95
CA ALA A 134 1.90 -2.75 -11.73
C ALA A 134 2.74 -1.49 -11.40
N GLU A 135 3.99 -1.68 -10.96
CA GLU A 135 4.96 -0.65 -10.52
C GLU A 135 4.54 0.15 -9.29
N LEU A 136 3.45 0.92 -9.39
CA LEU A 136 2.88 1.63 -8.24
C LEU A 136 2.14 0.71 -7.27
N ASP A 137 1.80 -0.50 -7.73
CA ASP A 137 1.20 -1.56 -6.92
C ASP A 137 2.02 -2.85 -7.18
N CYS A 138 2.96 -3.17 -6.29
CA CYS A 138 3.83 -4.35 -6.36
C CYS A 138 3.69 -5.14 -5.06
N ASP A 139 2.70 -6.03 -5.02
CA ASP A 139 2.30 -6.72 -3.80
C ASP A 139 2.07 -8.21 -4.08
N SER A 140 2.22 -9.05 -3.06
CA SER A 140 1.72 -10.42 -3.12
C SER A 140 0.88 -10.78 -1.90
N ALA A 141 -0.06 -11.68 -2.12
CA ALA A 141 -0.85 -12.33 -1.07
C ALA A 141 -0.50 -13.83 -1.03
N ILE A 142 -0.66 -14.45 0.13
CA ILE A 142 -0.40 -15.87 0.34
C ILE A 142 -1.65 -16.60 0.84
N LEU A 143 -1.93 -17.76 0.26
CA LEU A 143 -2.85 -18.75 0.81
C LEU A 143 -2.04 -19.95 1.29
N VAL A 144 -2.13 -20.27 2.58
CA VAL A 144 -1.54 -21.47 3.18
C VAL A 144 -2.64 -22.47 3.48
N GLN A 145 -2.50 -23.70 2.97
CA GLN A 145 -3.43 -24.80 3.20
C GLN A 145 -2.67 -25.93 3.90
N ALA A 146 -2.83 -26.07 5.21
CA ALA A 146 -2.14 -27.08 6.02
C ALA A 146 -3.01 -27.50 7.21
N ASP A 147 -2.82 -28.71 7.73
CA ASP A 147 -3.62 -29.28 8.83
C ASP A 147 -5.16 -29.23 8.57
N SER A 148 -5.58 -29.37 7.30
CA SER A 148 -6.97 -29.19 6.85
C SER A 148 -7.56 -27.79 7.13
N LYS A 149 -6.71 -26.77 7.25
CA LYS A 149 -7.06 -25.36 7.48
C LYS A 149 -6.53 -24.46 6.38
N ASN A 150 -7.28 -23.41 6.08
CA ASN A 150 -6.95 -22.42 5.05
C ASN A 150 -6.74 -21.04 5.68
N PHE A 151 -5.52 -20.50 5.57
CA PHE A 151 -5.20 -19.12 5.97
C PHE A 151 -4.88 -18.28 4.73
N LEU A 152 -5.74 -17.31 4.43
CA LEU A 152 -5.53 -16.32 3.37
C LEU A 152 -5.06 -15.01 3.99
N ASN A 153 -3.80 -14.64 3.74
CA ASN A 153 -3.27 -13.33 4.12
C ASN A 153 -3.05 -12.50 2.86
N ILE A 154 -3.94 -11.53 2.63
CA ILE A 154 -3.77 -10.57 1.53
C ILE A 154 -2.97 -9.34 1.95
N ASN A 155 -2.73 -9.16 3.25
CA ASN A 155 -2.00 -8.02 3.76
C ASN A 155 -2.58 -6.71 3.15
N ASP A 156 -1.77 -5.87 2.49
CA ASP A 156 -2.16 -4.67 1.77
C ASP A 156 -2.26 -4.85 0.24
N CYS A 157 -2.08 -6.08 -0.25
CA CYS A 157 -2.25 -6.45 -1.66
C CYS A 157 -3.71 -6.22 -2.11
N LYS A 158 -3.90 -5.40 -3.16
CA LYS A 158 -5.22 -4.92 -3.63
C LYS A 158 -5.97 -5.96 -4.48
N LEU A 159 -6.23 -7.14 -3.92
CA LEU A 159 -6.87 -8.28 -4.61
C LEU A 159 -8.39 -8.37 -4.45
N HIS A 160 -9.06 -7.30 -3.99
CA HIS A 160 -10.50 -7.32 -3.68
C HIS A 160 -11.37 -7.87 -4.82
N GLU A 161 -11.05 -7.53 -6.07
CA GLU A 161 -11.76 -8.01 -7.27
C GLU A 161 -11.58 -9.52 -7.57
N LYS A 162 -10.59 -10.18 -6.97
CA LYS A 162 -10.26 -11.59 -7.18
C LYS A 162 -10.74 -12.50 -6.06
N LEU A 163 -11.15 -11.95 -4.90
CA LEU A 163 -11.48 -12.73 -3.71
C LEU A 163 -12.57 -13.79 -3.97
N GLU A 164 -13.63 -13.44 -4.71
CA GLU A 164 -14.69 -14.40 -5.04
C GLU A 164 -14.15 -15.59 -5.85
N LYS A 165 -13.24 -15.35 -6.82
CA LYS A 165 -12.59 -16.40 -7.59
C LYS A 165 -11.72 -17.28 -6.69
N ILE A 166 -10.94 -16.67 -5.79
CA ILE A 166 -10.07 -17.37 -4.84
C ILE A 166 -10.90 -18.32 -3.96
N VAL A 167 -11.99 -17.84 -3.37
CA VAL A 167 -12.90 -18.66 -2.53
C VAL A 167 -13.52 -19.80 -3.33
N LYS A 168 -13.99 -19.53 -4.56
CA LYS A 168 -14.55 -20.57 -5.45
C LYS A 168 -13.53 -21.68 -5.78
N MET A 169 -12.26 -21.32 -5.95
CA MET A 169 -11.21 -22.28 -6.30
C MET A 169 -10.69 -23.08 -5.11
N HIS A 170 -10.56 -22.45 -3.94
CA HIS A 170 -9.85 -23.03 -2.80
C HIS A 170 -10.77 -23.45 -1.63
N GLY A 171 -12.06 -23.15 -1.75
CA GLY A 171 -13.06 -23.49 -0.74
C GLY A 171 -13.08 -22.51 0.42
N LYS A 172 -13.64 -22.97 1.56
CA LYS A 172 -13.82 -22.15 2.75
C LYS A 172 -12.47 -21.69 3.30
N ILE A 173 -12.35 -20.39 3.57
CA ILE A 173 -11.20 -19.81 4.28
C ILE A 173 -11.49 -19.87 5.79
N ASP A 174 -10.56 -20.38 6.60
CA ASP A 174 -10.71 -20.40 8.07
C ASP A 174 -10.28 -19.06 8.67
N VAL A 175 -9.14 -18.53 8.23
CA VAL A 175 -8.58 -17.27 8.72
C VAL A 175 -8.29 -16.35 7.53
N PHE A 176 -8.69 -15.10 7.64
CA PHE A 176 -8.44 -14.06 6.65
C PHE A 176 -7.74 -12.87 7.30
N ALA A 177 -6.61 -12.44 6.76
CA ALA A 177 -5.91 -11.23 7.20
C ALA A 177 -5.83 -10.20 6.06
N ALA A 178 -6.17 -8.95 6.37
CA ALA A 178 -6.14 -7.85 5.41
C ALA A 178 -5.97 -6.49 6.10
N GLN A 179 -5.33 -5.56 5.39
CA GLN A 179 -5.09 -4.21 5.83
C GLN A 179 -6.37 -3.37 5.90
N PHE A 180 -6.63 -2.81 7.08
CA PHE A 180 -7.75 -1.89 7.34
C PHE A 180 -7.34 -0.42 7.49
N SER A 181 -6.06 -0.14 7.67
CA SER A 181 -5.50 1.21 7.77
C SER A 181 -5.04 1.75 6.41
N GLY A 182 -4.90 3.06 6.28
CA GLY A 182 -4.16 3.68 5.18
C GLY A 182 -2.64 3.56 5.35
N ALA A 183 -1.92 3.62 4.23
CA ALA A 183 -0.47 3.58 4.11
C ALA A 183 0.00 4.45 2.92
N ILE A 184 -0.59 5.63 2.77
CA ILE A 184 -0.35 6.51 1.61
C ILE A 184 -0.16 7.96 2.04
N TRP A 185 0.70 8.69 1.36
CA TRP A 185 1.01 10.09 1.68
C TRP A 185 -0.13 11.09 1.39
N HIS A 186 -1.21 10.70 0.71
CA HIS A 186 -2.36 11.57 0.43
C HIS A 186 -3.53 11.26 1.38
N PRO A 187 -4.01 12.23 2.20
CA PRO A 187 -3.66 13.66 2.21
C PRO A 187 -2.58 14.05 3.23
N VAL A 188 -1.97 13.10 3.94
CA VAL A 188 -1.03 13.31 5.07
C VAL A 188 0.04 14.37 4.76
N CYS A 189 0.67 14.28 3.59
CA CYS A 189 1.74 15.17 3.16
C CYS A 189 1.25 16.44 2.43
N TYR A 190 -0.06 16.65 2.34
CA TYR A 190 -0.63 17.64 1.44
C TYR A 190 -0.97 18.95 2.16
N ASP A 191 -0.44 20.05 1.63
CA ASP A 191 -0.84 21.40 1.99
C ASP A 191 -2.18 21.75 1.37
N MET A 192 -3.24 21.55 2.16
CA MET A 192 -4.61 21.83 1.79
C MET A 192 -5.38 22.43 2.98
N PRO A 193 -6.49 23.15 2.75
CA PRO A 193 -7.33 23.65 3.83
C PRO A 193 -7.76 22.53 4.77
N LEU A 194 -7.74 22.78 6.09
CA LEU A 194 -8.05 21.78 7.12
C LEU A 194 -9.39 21.05 6.88
N LYS A 195 -10.40 21.78 6.39
CA LYS A 195 -11.71 21.20 6.06
C LYS A 195 -11.62 20.17 4.94
N ASP A 196 -10.81 20.44 3.92
CA ASP A 196 -10.58 19.51 2.81
C ASP A 196 -9.75 18.32 3.26
N TYR A 197 -8.69 18.55 4.04
CA TYR A 197 -7.91 17.47 4.66
C TYR A 197 -8.81 16.50 5.42
N GLN A 198 -9.63 17.01 6.35
CA GLN A 198 -10.53 16.20 7.15
C GLN A 198 -11.56 15.44 6.30
N ARG A 199 -12.14 16.11 5.30
CA ARG A 199 -13.10 15.50 4.37
C ARG A 199 -12.46 14.35 3.58
N VAL A 200 -11.28 14.56 3.01
CA VAL A 200 -10.55 13.56 2.22
C VAL A 200 -10.08 12.40 3.10
N SER A 201 -9.52 12.69 4.28
CA SER A 201 -9.09 11.67 5.26
C SER A 201 -10.26 10.80 5.70
N LEU A 202 -11.40 11.40 6.07
CA LEU A 202 -12.59 10.64 6.45
C LEU A 202 -13.10 9.78 5.29
N LYS A 203 -13.17 10.33 4.07
CA LYS A 203 -13.59 9.57 2.89
C LYS A 203 -12.69 8.37 2.64
N LYS A 204 -11.36 8.55 2.66
CA LYS A 204 -10.39 7.45 2.46
C LYS A 204 -10.53 6.38 3.53
N LYS A 205 -10.62 6.78 4.80
CA LYS A 205 -10.84 5.87 5.92
C LYS A 205 -12.11 5.05 5.75
N MET A 206 -13.25 5.71 5.45
CA MET A 206 -14.52 5.03 5.26
C MET A 206 -14.54 4.13 4.02
N ASN A 207 -13.89 4.54 2.93
CA ASN A 207 -13.74 3.69 1.75
C ASN A 207 -12.93 2.42 2.08
N LYS A 208 -11.81 2.55 2.80
CA LYS A 208 -11.00 1.40 3.27
C LYS A 208 -11.81 0.48 4.19
N PHE A 209 -12.55 1.03 5.14
CA PHE A 209 -13.44 0.26 6.01
C PHE A 209 -14.50 -0.50 5.21
N SER A 210 -15.15 0.17 4.26
CA SER A 210 -16.19 -0.46 3.44
C SER A 210 -15.66 -1.57 2.54
N ILE A 211 -14.49 -1.40 1.91
CA ILE A 211 -13.95 -2.42 1.00
C ILE A 211 -13.46 -3.65 1.75
N VAL A 212 -12.87 -3.48 2.93
CA VAL A 212 -12.44 -4.62 3.76
C VAL A 212 -13.64 -5.33 4.37
N ALA A 213 -14.70 -4.62 4.78
CA ALA A 213 -15.95 -5.26 5.20
C ALA A 213 -16.56 -6.12 4.07
N ARG A 214 -16.62 -5.59 2.83
CA ARG A 214 -17.05 -6.37 1.65
C ARG A 214 -16.15 -7.58 1.39
N ALA A 215 -14.83 -7.43 1.59
CA ALA A 215 -13.88 -8.53 1.46
C ALA A 215 -14.16 -9.63 2.49
N ILE A 216 -14.45 -9.27 3.74
CA ILE A 216 -14.85 -10.23 4.78
C ILE A 216 -16.14 -10.95 4.41
N GLU A 217 -17.16 -10.24 3.93
CA GLU A 217 -18.42 -10.86 3.49
C GLU A 217 -18.22 -11.79 2.29
N THR A 218 -17.33 -11.43 1.36
CA THR A 218 -17.00 -12.24 0.17
C THR A 218 -16.22 -13.51 0.55
N VAL A 219 -15.23 -13.37 1.44
CA VAL A 219 -14.38 -14.49 1.90
C VAL A 219 -15.12 -15.38 2.89
N ASN A 220 -16.03 -14.79 3.67
CA ASN A 220 -16.80 -15.40 4.75
C ASN A 220 -15.95 -16.32 5.66
N PRO A 221 -14.85 -15.81 6.26
CA PRO A 221 -13.93 -16.62 7.05
C PRO A 221 -14.50 -16.94 8.44
N ALA A 222 -13.91 -17.91 9.16
CA ALA A 222 -14.23 -18.08 10.57
C ALA A 222 -13.63 -16.94 11.42
N PHE A 223 -12.40 -16.52 11.10
CA PHE A 223 -11.72 -15.40 11.74
C PHE A 223 -11.25 -14.36 10.72
N TYR A 224 -11.48 -13.09 11.02
CA TYR A 224 -10.79 -11.97 10.38
C TYR A 224 -9.78 -11.38 11.35
N ILE A 225 -8.53 -11.25 10.90
CA ILE A 225 -7.46 -10.61 11.67
C ILE A 225 -7.11 -9.26 11.01
N PRO A 226 -7.32 -8.13 11.70
CA PRO A 226 -6.81 -6.85 11.22
C PRO A 226 -5.27 -6.87 11.23
N SER A 227 -4.65 -6.57 10.08
CA SER A 227 -3.19 -6.57 9.93
C SER A 227 -2.70 -5.31 9.21
N ALA A 228 -1.38 -5.14 9.14
CA ALA A 228 -0.68 -4.17 8.28
C ALA A 228 -1.05 -2.70 8.54
N GLY A 229 -1.25 -2.38 9.81
CA GLY A 229 -1.36 -1.01 10.29
C GLY A 229 -2.36 -0.83 11.43
N PRO A 230 -2.52 0.41 11.89
CA PRO A 230 -1.69 1.56 11.52
C PRO A 230 -0.28 1.43 12.13
N PRO A 231 0.76 2.03 11.52
CA PRO A 231 2.02 2.29 12.22
C PRO A 231 1.83 3.40 13.27
N CYS A 232 2.86 3.65 14.08
CA CYS A 232 2.98 4.90 14.85
C CYS A 232 4.21 5.71 14.42
N PHE A 233 4.22 7.00 14.78
CA PHE A 233 5.24 7.96 14.34
C PHE A 233 5.98 8.53 15.55
N LEU A 234 7.25 8.17 15.73
CA LEU A 234 8.04 8.61 16.89
C LEU A 234 8.97 9.79 16.57
N ASP A 235 9.20 10.07 15.29
CA ASP A 235 9.97 11.24 14.86
C ASP A 235 9.25 12.54 15.31
N PRO A 236 9.93 13.48 15.98
CA PRO A 236 9.36 14.78 16.34
C PRO A 236 8.66 15.53 15.19
N MET A 237 9.12 15.37 13.94
CA MET A 237 8.48 15.97 12.75
C MET A 237 7.10 15.37 12.45
N LEU A 238 6.88 14.10 12.82
CA LEU A 238 5.71 13.31 12.44
C LEU A 238 4.79 13.00 13.63
N MET A 239 5.23 13.29 14.86
CA MET A 239 4.53 12.97 16.10
C MET A 239 3.07 13.45 16.13
N HIS A 240 2.77 14.55 15.45
CA HIS A 240 1.44 15.12 15.35
C HIS A 240 0.43 14.15 14.69
N ILE A 241 0.87 13.32 13.74
CA ILE A 241 0.00 12.38 12.99
C ILE A 241 -0.71 11.40 13.93
N ASN A 242 -0.04 10.96 15.02
CA ASN A 242 -0.63 10.03 16.00
C ASN A 242 -1.86 10.60 16.72
N VAL A 243 -1.90 11.93 16.92
CA VAL A 243 -2.93 12.62 17.73
C VAL A 243 -3.96 13.34 16.86
N GLU A 244 -3.81 13.31 15.54
CA GLU A 244 -4.82 13.84 14.63
C GLU A 244 -6.13 13.06 14.76
N LYS A 245 -7.21 13.77 15.11
CA LYS A 245 -8.54 13.15 15.29
C LYS A 245 -9.11 12.55 14.01
N ILE A 246 -8.78 13.14 12.86
CA ILE A 246 -9.27 12.71 11.54
C ILE A 246 -8.08 12.55 10.61
N ASN A 247 -7.60 11.33 10.50
CA ASN A 247 -6.53 10.93 9.58
C ASN A 247 -6.93 9.62 8.88
N ILE A 248 -6.00 9.07 8.10
CA ILE A 248 -6.17 7.80 7.38
C ILE A 248 -5.62 6.58 8.16
N PHE A 249 -5.21 6.77 9.42
CA PHE A 249 -4.59 5.75 10.28
C PHE A 249 -5.52 5.36 11.44
N PRO A 250 -6.68 4.77 11.15
CA PRO A 250 -7.58 4.29 12.18
C PRO A 250 -6.92 3.19 13.02
N LYS A 251 -7.27 3.12 14.29
CA LYS A 251 -6.84 2.04 15.19
C LYS A 251 -7.80 0.85 15.05
N ALA A 252 -7.32 -0.36 15.34
CA ALA A 252 -8.12 -1.57 15.21
C ALA A 252 -9.48 -1.49 15.94
N PRO A 253 -9.58 -1.02 17.20
CA PRO A 253 -10.87 -0.87 17.90
C PRO A 253 -11.92 -0.05 17.12
N GLU A 254 -11.50 1.02 16.44
CA GLU A 254 -12.42 1.84 15.63
C GLU A 254 -12.99 1.03 14.46
N TYR A 255 -12.15 0.26 13.78
CA TYR A 255 -12.57 -0.56 12.66
C TYR A 255 -13.43 -1.75 13.09
N LEU A 256 -13.10 -2.42 14.20
CA LEU A 256 -13.90 -3.53 14.72
C LEU A 256 -15.32 -3.08 15.09
N ARG A 257 -15.47 -1.90 15.72
CA ARG A 257 -16.81 -1.30 15.97
C ARG A 257 -17.56 -0.96 14.68
N TYR A 258 -16.84 -0.59 13.62
CA TYR A 258 -17.46 -0.42 12.30
C TYR A 258 -17.98 -1.75 11.76
N LEU A 259 -17.21 -2.84 11.86
CA LEU A 259 -17.64 -4.18 11.46
C LEU A 259 -18.87 -4.65 12.24
N ASP A 260 -18.90 -4.49 13.57
CA ASP A 260 -20.06 -4.86 14.40
C ASP A 260 -21.37 -4.21 13.93
N LYS A 261 -21.26 -2.98 13.41
CA LYS A 261 -22.42 -2.22 12.95
C LYS A 261 -22.83 -2.56 11.52
N HIS A 262 -21.86 -2.86 10.65
CA HIS A 262 -22.06 -2.87 9.20
C HIS A 262 -21.92 -4.26 8.55
N CYS A 263 -21.18 -5.19 9.15
CA CYS A 263 -20.96 -6.54 8.64
C CYS A 263 -21.86 -7.52 9.40
N LYS A 264 -23.09 -7.73 8.91
CA LYS A 264 -24.11 -8.58 9.60
C LYS A 264 -24.40 -9.89 8.88
N ALA A 265 -23.88 -10.07 7.67
CA ALA A 265 -24.19 -11.20 6.80
C ALA A 265 -23.19 -12.38 6.97
N THR A 266 -22.53 -12.48 8.13
CA THR A 266 -21.48 -13.47 8.37
C THR A 266 -21.40 -13.89 9.83
N ASP A 267 -20.93 -15.11 10.07
CA ASP A 267 -20.57 -15.65 11.39
C ASP A 267 -19.07 -15.42 11.72
N THR A 268 -18.36 -14.58 10.94
CA THR A 268 -16.95 -14.26 11.19
C THR A 268 -16.75 -13.63 12.56
N THR A 269 -15.70 -14.07 13.25
CA THR A 269 -15.19 -13.40 14.46
C THR A 269 -14.01 -12.49 14.13
N TRP A 270 -14.01 -11.26 14.61
CA TRP A 270 -12.91 -10.28 14.41
C TRP A 270 -12.38 -9.74 15.74
N PRO A 271 -11.43 -10.43 16.39
CA PRO A 271 -10.91 -10.02 17.68
C PRO A 271 -9.92 -8.84 17.54
N GLU A 272 -9.80 -8.05 18.61
CA GLU A 272 -8.66 -7.15 18.77
C GLU A 272 -7.42 -7.95 19.17
N ILE A 273 -6.54 -8.17 18.19
CA ILE A 273 -5.31 -8.94 18.34
C ILE A 273 -4.14 -8.03 18.73
N MET A 274 -3.24 -8.54 19.57
CA MET A 274 -2.01 -7.88 20.02
C MET A 274 -0.78 -8.74 19.67
N PRO A 275 0.40 -8.15 19.42
CA PRO A 275 1.63 -8.93 19.24
C PRO A 275 1.80 -9.92 20.40
N GLY A 276 2.04 -11.19 20.07
CA GLY A 276 2.13 -12.30 21.03
C GLY A 276 0.87 -13.17 21.13
N ASP A 277 -0.32 -12.68 20.75
CA ASP A 277 -1.54 -13.50 20.74
C ASP A 277 -1.39 -14.73 19.80
N ILE A 278 -1.90 -15.89 20.23
CA ILE A 278 -1.82 -17.15 19.49
C ILE A 278 -3.21 -17.73 19.24
N LEU A 279 -3.62 -17.79 17.98
CA LEU A 279 -4.82 -18.48 17.52
C LEU A 279 -4.50 -19.94 17.18
N ASP A 280 -5.19 -20.89 17.81
CA ASP A 280 -5.25 -22.27 17.34
C ASP A 280 -6.46 -22.44 16.44
N VAL A 281 -6.22 -22.56 15.13
CA VAL A 281 -7.26 -22.60 14.11
C VAL A 281 -8.04 -23.93 14.17
N ASN A 282 -7.41 -25.00 14.64
CA ASN A 282 -8.07 -26.30 14.79
C ASN A 282 -9.06 -26.27 15.95
N LEU A 283 -8.69 -25.62 17.06
CA LEU A 283 -9.57 -25.44 18.21
C LEU A 283 -10.57 -24.28 18.03
N GLY A 284 -10.35 -23.41 17.05
CA GLY A 284 -11.18 -22.23 16.81
C GLY A 284 -11.15 -21.24 17.98
N LYS A 285 -10.00 -21.08 18.65
CA LYS A 285 -9.86 -20.17 19.79
C LYS A 285 -8.43 -19.69 19.99
N PHE A 286 -8.30 -18.53 20.64
CA PHE A 286 -7.02 -18.06 21.16
C PHE A 286 -6.59 -18.94 22.34
N ILE A 287 -5.38 -19.49 22.25
CA ILE A 287 -4.79 -20.33 23.30
C ILE A 287 -3.80 -19.55 24.16
N HIS A 288 -3.40 -18.36 23.71
CA HIS A 288 -2.58 -17.41 24.44
C HIS A 288 -2.98 -15.98 24.04
N LEU A 289 -3.04 -15.09 25.03
CA LEU A 289 -3.21 -13.66 24.84
C LEU A 289 -2.04 -12.96 25.52
N ASP A 290 -1.39 -12.03 24.83
CA ASP A 290 -0.25 -11.30 25.41
C ASP A 290 -0.71 -10.33 26.51
N GLU A 291 0.14 -10.16 27.53
CA GLU A 291 -0.15 -9.28 28.66
C GLU A 291 0.09 -7.79 28.31
N ASN A 292 0.93 -7.49 27.32
CA ASN A 292 1.29 -6.14 26.88
C ASN A 292 0.22 -5.53 25.95
N ARG A 293 -1.02 -5.48 26.41
CA ARG A 293 -2.12 -4.87 25.65
C ARG A 293 -2.10 -3.35 25.77
N VAL A 294 -2.42 -2.68 24.67
CA VAL A 294 -2.57 -1.22 24.63
C VAL A 294 -4.04 -0.88 24.45
N GLU A 295 -4.66 -0.30 25.48
CA GLU A 295 -6.05 0.13 25.39
C GLU A 295 -6.20 1.51 24.74
N GLU A 296 -7.34 1.75 24.10
CA GLU A 296 -7.62 3.01 23.37
C GLU A 296 -7.46 4.25 24.26
N HIS A 297 -7.83 4.17 25.53
CA HIS A 297 -7.72 5.26 26.51
C HIS A 297 -6.26 5.56 26.93
N GLN A 298 -5.34 4.61 26.75
CA GLN A 298 -3.93 4.72 27.11
C GLN A 298 -3.06 5.17 25.93
N TYR A 299 -3.61 5.22 24.73
CA TYR A 299 -2.88 5.42 23.48
C TYR A 299 -1.94 6.64 23.52
N GLU A 300 -2.43 7.82 23.93
CA GLU A 300 -1.59 9.03 23.91
C GLU A 300 -0.41 8.95 24.90
N SER A 301 -0.64 8.43 26.11
CA SER A 301 0.44 8.21 27.09
C SER A 301 1.43 7.15 26.62
N TYR A 302 0.93 6.10 25.97
CA TYR A 302 1.75 5.03 25.40
C TYR A 302 2.68 5.57 24.31
N ILE A 303 2.14 6.31 23.34
CA ILE A 303 2.92 6.89 22.24
C ILE A 303 3.94 7.92 22.76
N LYS A 304 3.59 8.74 23.76
CA LYS A 304 4.55 9.66 24.40
C LYS A 304 5.69 8.91 25.09
N SER A 305 5.39 7.83 25.81
CA SER A 305 6.41 7.00 26.45
C SER A 305 7.32 6.36 25.40
N TYR A 306 6.73 5.80 24.34
CA TYR A 306 7.49 5.14 23.28
C TYR A 306 8.38 6.13 22.53
N ALA A 307 7.87 7.33 22.18
CA ALA A 307 8.67 8.38 21.54
C ALA A 307 9.83 8.86 22.44
N ASN A 308 9.64 8.89 23.76
CA ASN A 308 10.69 9.28 24.70
C ASN A 308 11.87 8.30 24.70
N GLU A 309 11.66 7.01 24.41
CA GLU A 309 12.73 6.04 24.24
C GLU A 309 13.67 6.37 23.06
N TYR A 310 13.16 7.08 22.04
CA TYR A 310 13.91 7.45 20.81
C TYR A 310 14.37 8.91 20.81
N LYS A 311 14.22 9.63 21.92
CA LYS A 311 14.55 11.06 21.99
C LYS A 311 16.00 11.34 21.59
N ASP A 312 16.95 10.63 22.18
CA ASP A 312 18.38 10.83 21.91
C ASP A 312 18.74 10.42 20.48
N TYR A 313 18.09 9.37 19.97
CA TYR A 313 18.23 8.91 18.58
C TYR A 313 17.86 10.01 17.58
N PHE A 314 16.68 10.63 17.74
CA PHE A 314 16.25 11.71 16.85
C PHE A 314 17.04 13.01 17.04
N GLN A 315 17.50 13.32 18.26
CA GLN A 315 18.40 14.45 18.50
C GLN A 315 19.73 14.30 17.75
N GLN A 316 20.33 13.11 17.81
CA GLN A 316 21.57 12.85 17.07
C GLN A 316 21.35 12.94 15.55
N ARG A 317 20.23 12.40 15.05
CA ARG A 317 19.87 12.51 13.63
C ARG A 317 19.71 13.95 13.19
N GLU A 318 19.08 14.80 13.99
CA GLU A 318 18.93 16.22 13.67
C GLU A 318 20.30 16.93 13.51
N ILE A 319 21.28 16.59 14.36
CA ILE A 319 22.65 17.11 14.27
C ILE A 319 23.34 16.67 12.97
N GLU A 320 23.21 15.39 12.61
CA GLU A 320 23.79 14.86 11.36
C GLU A 320 23.13 15.45 10.11
N ASN A 321 21.81 15.55 10.11
CA ASN A 321 21.03 16.11 9.01
C ASN A 321 21.44 17.58 8.69
N LYS A 322 21.79 18.36 9.72
CA LYS A 322 22.26 19.76 9.56
C LYS A 322 23.60 19.90 8.82
N ARG A 323 24.34 18.80 8.60
CA ARG A 323 25.60 18.82 7.87
C ARG A 323 25.41 18.82 6.35
N VAL A 324 24.23 18.46 5.86
CA VAL A 324 23.93 18.42 4.42
C VAL A 324 23.85 19.83 3.86
N ASN A 325 24.49 20.06 2.71
CA ASN A 325 24.48 21.36 2.03
C ASN A 325 23.27 21.47 1.07
N PRO A 326 22.27 22.34 1.34
CA PRO A 326 21.07 22.44 0.52
C PRO A 326 21.31 22.84 -0.93
N GLN A 327 22.30 23.71 -1.20
CA GLN A 327 22.62 24.14 -2.55
C GLN A 327 23.20 23.01 -3.40
N ALA A 328 24.06 22.17 -2.80
CA ALA A 328 24.63 21.01 -3.48
C ALA A 328 23.53 20.00 -3.84
N VAL A 329 22.64 19.71 -2.89
CA VAL A 329 21.49 18.82 -3.10
C VAL A 329 20.57 19.35 -4.20
N PHE A 330 20.31 20.65 -4.25
CA PHE A 330 19.52 21.25 -5.32
C PHE A 330 20.14 20.98 -6.69
N VAL A 331 21.46 21.16 -6.85
CA VAL A 331 22.16 20.88 -8.11
C VAL A 331 22.11 19.39 -8.47
N ASP A 332 22.35 18.49 -7.52
CA ASP A 332 22.34 17.04 -7.78
C ASP A 332 20.94 16.51 -8.10
N LEU A 333 19.91 17.06 -7.46
CA LEU A 333 18.52 16.75 -7.75
C LEU A 333 18.19 16.99 -9.23
N ARG A 334 18.75 18.03 -9.87
CA ARG A 334 18.55 18.26 -11.31
C ARG A 334 18.93 17.05 -12.14
N ARG A 335 20.05 16.40 -11.80
CA ARG A 335 20.59 15.26 -12.55
C ARG A 335 19.67 14.05 -12.43
N ASP A 336 19.15 13.79 -11.23
CA ASP A 336 18.15 12.74 -10.99
C ASP A 336 16.86 13.01 -11.78
N LEU A 337 16.34 14.25 -11.72
CA LEU A 337 15.15 14.64 -12.48
C LEU A 337 15.35 14.51 -14.01
N GLU A 338 16.53 14.88 -14.52
CA GLU A 338 16.90 14.70 -15.93
C GLU A 338 16.97 13.21 -16.30
N GLU A 339 17.47 12.34 -15.41
CA GLU A 339 17.48 10.89 -15.64
C GLU A 339 16.07 10.28 -15.63
N LYS A 340 15.22 10.68 -14.70
CA LYS A 340 13.79 10.32 -14.72
C LYS A 340 13.13 10.78 -16.01
N MET A 341 13.39 12.01 -16.44
CA MET A 341 12.80 12.60 -17.66
C MET A 341 13.18 11.83 -18.93
N LYS A 342 14.42 11.30 -19.02
CA LYS A 342 14.84 10.45 -20.15
C LYS A 342 14.00 9.19 -20.28
N ASN A 343 13.46 8.67 -19.17
CA ASN A 343 12.69 7.43 -19.12
C ASN A 343 11.18 7.63 -19.35
N ILE A 344 10.68 8.87 -19.36
CA ILE A 344 9.27 9.16 -19.69
C ILE A 344 8.99 8.87 -21.17
N HIS A 345 8.10 7.90 -21.44
CA HIS A 345 7.68 7.53 -22.80
C HIS A 345 6.17 7.43 -22.87
N LEU A 346 5.53 8.57 -23.16
CA LEU A 346 4.09 8.65 -23.35
C LEU A 346 3.80 9.10 -24.79
N VAL A 347 2.92 8.38 -25.45
CA VAL A 347 2.50 8.60 -26.84
C VAL A 347 1.06 9.09 -26.86
N ASN A 348 0.16 8.43 -26.11
CA ASN A 348 -1.28 8.73 -26.12
C ASN A 348 -1.75 9.41 -24.84
N VAL A 349 -0.93 9.38 -23.78
CA VAL A 349 -1.26 9.99 -22.50
C VAL A 349 -0.62 11.37 -22.39
N LYS A 350 -1.44 12.39 -22.08
CA LYS A 350 -0.99 13.76 -21.86
C LYS A 350 -0.96 14.05 -20.37
N VAL A 351 0.12 14.67 -19.91
CA VAL A 351 0.24 15.19 -18.56
C VAL A 351 -0.06 16.68 -18.57
N HIS A 352 -1.11 17.08 -17.86
CA HIS A 352 -1.57 18.47 -17.87
C HIS A 352 -0.95 19.33 -16.77
N ALA A 353 -0.51 18.72 -15.66
CA ALA A 353 0.05 19.44 -14.53
C ALA A 353 1.53 19.74 -14.72
N ILE A 354 1.95 20.97 -14.40
CA ILE A 354 3.36 21.34 -14.28
C ILE A 354 3.83 21.03 -12.87
N LEU A 355 5.00 20.40 -12.72
CA LEU A 355 5.59 20.20 -11.39
C LEU A 355 6.56 21.32 -11.03
N TYR A 356 6.52 21.70 -9.76
CA TYR A 356 7.43 22.62 -9.13
C TYR A 356 8.12 21.89 -7.98
N TRP A 357 9.42 21.60 -8.12
CA TRP A 357 10.18 20.87 -7.12
C TRP A 357 11.21 21.79 -6.44
N GLY A 358 11.05 22.00 -5.14
CA GLY A 358 11.92 22.83 -4.32
C GLY A 358 12.58 22.09 -3.16
N ILE A 359 13.66 22.66 -2.64
CA ILE A 359 14.32 22.24 -1.41
C ILE A 359 13.91 23.22 -0.31
N SER A 360 13.28 22.74 0.78
CA SER A 360 12.60 23.63 1.74
C SER A 360 13.54 24.58 2.48
N ASP A 361 14.80 24.17 2.66
CA ASP A 361 15.92 24.90 3.26
C ASP A 361 16.81 25.60 2.21
N TYR A 362 16.36 25.66 0.95
CA TYR A 362 16.93 26.44 -0.15
C TYR A 362 15.81 26.97 -1.07
N SER A 363 14.96 27.82 -0.51
CA SER A 363 13.62 28.13 -1.05
C SER A 363 13.53 29.27 -2.07
N ASP A 364 14.64 29.96 -2.36
CA ASP A 364 14.67 31.07 -3.32
C ASP A 364 14.44 30.63 -4.78
N ILE A 365 14.64 29.33 -5.07
CA ILE A 365 14.58 28.78 -6.41
C ILE A 365 14.04 27.34 -6.38
N MET A 366 13.33 26.97 -7.44
CA MET A 366 12.76 25.64 -7.64
C MET A 366 12.87 25.20 -9.10
N TYR A 367 12.77 23.90 -9.35
CA TYR A 367 12.67 23.36 -10.70
C TYR A 367 11.22 23.39 -11.17
N ARG A 368 10.97 24.02 -12.32
CA ARG A 368 9.73 23.88 -13.09
C ARG A 368 9.91 22.77 -14.12
N ILE A 369 9.08 21.74 -14.02
CA ILE A 369 9.19 20.49 -14.76
C ILE A 369 7.91 20.31 -15.59
N ASP A 370 8.08 20.21 -16.91
CA ASP A 370 7.01 19.92 -17.86
C ASP A 370 7.25 18.53 -18.45
N LEU A 371 6.48 17.54 -18.00
CA LEU A 371 6.61 16.15 -18.46
C LEU A 371 6.17 15.97 -19.92
N THR A 372 5.26 16.81 -20.41
CA THR A 372 4.76 16.73 -21.80
C THR A 372 5.81 17.24 -22.78
N ASN A 373 6.40 18.41 -22.50
CA ASN A 373 7.46 18.99 -23.34
C ASN A 373 8.87 18.48 -22.98
N LYS A 374 8.98 17.65 -21.94
CA LYS A 374 10.24 17.12 -21.40
C LYS A 374 11.26 18.20 -21.05
N THR A 375 10.83 19.25 -20.37
CA THR A 375 11.70 20.38 -20.00
C THR A 375 11.86 20.52 -18.49
N ILE A 376 13.06 20.91 -18.07
CA ILE A 376 13.40 21.25 -16.68
C ILE A 376 14.09 22.62 -16.68
N THR A 377 13.43 23.59 -16.07
CA THR A 377 13.89 24.98 -15.96
C THR A 377 13.90 25.41 -14.50
N THR A 378 14.60 26.49 -14.17
CA THR A 378 14.59 27.06 -12.82
C THR A 378 13.70 28.30 -12.76
N THR A 379 12.98 28.47 -11.67
CA THR A 379 12.11 29.61 -11.40
C THR A 379 12.10 29.93 -9.91
N ASN A 380 11.69 31.14 -9.54
CA ASN A 380 11.46 31.56 -8.15
C ASN A 380 9.96 31.68 -7.81
N GLU A 381 9.07 31.49 -8.78
CA GLU A 381 7.62 31.59 -8.60
C GLU A 381 6.84 30.54 -9.40
N ILE A 382 5.54 30.37 -9.06
CA ILE A 382 4.61 29.50 -9.76
C ILE A 382 4.06 30.23 -10.99
N LEU A 383 4.54 29.85 -12.18
CA LEU A 383 4.15 30.44 -13.48
C LEU A 383 2.84 29.85 -14.03
N ASP A 384 2.41 28.69 -13.51
CA ASP A 384 1.21 27.96 -13.98
C ASP A 384 0.18 27.83 -12.85
N PRO A 385 -0.36 28.95 -12.31
CA PRO A 385 -1.16 28.93 -11.08
C PRO A 385 -2.45 28.13 -11.18
N ASN A 386 -2.95 27.87 -12.39
CA ASN A 386 -4.21 27.18 -12.62
C ASN A 386 -4.09 25.65 -12.69
N ASN A 387 -2.89 25.09 -12.88
CA ASN A 387 -2.71 23.64 -12.95
C ASN A 387 -1.26 23.23 -12.62
N TYR A 388 -0.98 23.00 -11.34
CA TYR A 388 0.37 22.63 -10.90
C TYR A 388 0.38 21.67 -9.72
N TRP A 389 1.50 20.96 -9.59
CA TRP A 389 1.90 20.23 -8.39
C TRP A 389 3.16 20.88 -7.82
N LYS A 390 3.19 21.20 -6.54
CA LYS A 390 4.39 21.67 -5.84
C LYS A 390 4.85 20.57 -4.89
N ILE A 391 6.15 20.29 -4.91
CA ILE A 391 6.83 19.31 -4.05
C ILE A 391 7.95 20.06 -3.34
N GLU A 392 7.99 19.96 -2.01
CA GLU A 392 9.02 20.54 -1.18
C GLU A 392 9.46 19.53 -0.13
N ALA A 393 10.77 19.39 0.06
CA ALA A 393 11.34 18.52 1.08
C ALA A 393 12.67 19.09 1.58
N PRO A 394 13.09 18.75 2.80
CA PRO A 394 14.37 19.20 3.32
C PRO A 394 15.53 18.54 2.57
N ALA A 395 16.61 19.30 2.37
CA ALA A 395 17.78 18.87 1.62
C ALA A 395 18.33 17.54 2.13
N TRP A 396 18.39 17.35 3.45
CA TRP A 396 18.92 16.13 4.04
C TRP A 396 18.12 14.86 3.68
N GLN A 397 16.79 14.96 3.51
CA GLN A 397 15.97 13.81 3.15
C GLN A 397 16.11 13.48 1.67
N VAL A 398 16.19 14.51 0.81
CA VAL A 398 16.45 14.36 -0.63
C VAL A 398 17.86 13.80 -0.85
N ASN A 399 18.86 14.28 -0.10
CA ASN A 399 20.23 13.81 -0.18
C ASN A 399 20.35 12.30 0.03
N LYS A 400 19.58 11.71 0.96
CA LYS A 400 19.57 10.26 1.18
C LYS A 400 19.12 9.46 -0.03
N VAL A 401 18.23 10.03 -0.85
CA VAL A 401 17.85 9.40 -2.13
C VAL A 401 19.00 9.50 -3.12
N LEU A 402 19.56 10.70 -3.28
CA LEU A 402 20.65 10.97 -4.22
C LEU A 402 21.96 10.24 -3.86
N SER A 403 22.17 9.89 -2.59
CA SER A 403 23.29 9.10 -2.09
C SER A 403 23.05 7.59 -2.09
N ASN A 404 21.88 7.12 -2.54
CA ASN A 404 21.43 5.71 -2.50
C ASN A 404 21.31 5.10 -1.09
N GLU A 405 21.12 5.93 -0.06
CA GLU A 405 20.75 5.45 1.29
C GLU A 405 19.26 5.05 1.37
N MET A 406 18.46 5.56 0.43
CA MET A 406 17.01 5.32 0.31
C MET A 406 16.60 5.50 -1.16
N ASN A 407 15.44 4.99 -1.57
CA ASN A 407 14.88 5.21 -2.90
C ASN A 407 13.70 6.21 -2.87
N TRP A 408 13.19 6.60 -4.04
CA TRP A 408 12.04 7.50 -4.15
C TRP A 408 10.73 6.92 -3.58
N PRO A 409 10.42 5.61 -3.69
CA PRO A 409 9.25 5.01 -3.04
C PRO A 409 9.27 5.14 -1.52
N ASP A 410 10.41 4.85 -0.88
CA ASP A 410 10.58 5.04 0.55
C ASP A 410 10.51 6.53 0.94
N PHE A 411 11.08 7.41 0.11
CA PHE A 411 11.12 8.86 0.35
C PHE A 411 9.73 9.44 0.61
N VAL A 412 8.77 9.10 -0.25
CA VAL A 412 7.39 9.59 -0.12
C VAL A 412 6.65 8.95 1.05
N LEU A 413 7.02 7.73 1.47
CA LEU A 413 6.49 7.05 2.66
C LEU A 413 7.11 7.56 3.97
N THR A 414 8.24 8.29 3.93
CA THR A 414 8.76 8.97 5.13
C THR A 414 7.79 10.02 5.70
N PHE A 415 6.84 10.48 4.88
CA PHE A 415 5.92 11.59 5.18
C PHE A 415 6.58 12.93 5.53
N ARG A 416 7.87 13.10 5.23
CA ARG A 416 8.60 14.36 5.44
C ARG A 416 8.59 15.29 4.23
N VAL A 417 8.02 14.83 3.12
CA VAL A 417 7.75 15.66 1.93
C VAL A 417 6.45 16.44 2.11
N LYS A 418 6.41 17.67 1.61
CA LYS A 418 5.22 18.51 1.54
C LYS A 418 4.79 18.65 0.08
N LEU A 419 3.54 18.33 -0.21
CA LEU A 419 2.96 18.40 -1.55
C LEU A 419 1.80 19.38 -1.59
N LYS A 420 1.59 20.03 -2.73
CA LYS A 420 0.39 20.83 -3.01
C LYS A 420 -0.04 20.59 -4.44
N ARG A 421 -1.35 20.53 -4.69
CA ARG A 421 -1.91 20.48 -6.04
C ARG A 421 -2.93 21.58 -6.19
N ASN A 422 -2.97 22.21 -7.36
CA ASN A 422 -4.03 23.15 -7.69
C ASN A 422 -4.38 23.03 -9.18
N PRO A 423 -5.61 22.62 -9.54
CA PRO A 423 -6.63 22.06 -8.66
C PRO A 423 -6.18 20.74 -8.03
N ASP A 424 -6.89 20.25 -7.02
CA ASP A 424 -6.62 18.93 -6.43
C ASP A 424 -7.16 17.79 -7.32
N LEU A 425 -6.47 17.58 -8.44
CA LEU A 425 -6.72 16.49 -9.38
C LEU A 425 -5.55 15.50 -9.37
N TYR A 426 -5.88 14.22 -9.29
CA TYR A 426 -4.91 13.14 -9.40
C TYR A 426 -4.50 12.92 -10.86
N ASP A 427 -3.21 12.74 -11.08
CA ASP A 427 -2.59 12.40 -12.36
C ASP A 427 -1.59 11.26 -12.12
N VAL A 428 -1.83 10.11 -12.77
CA VAL A 428 -1.09 8.87 -12.49
C VAL A 428 0.39 9.00 -12.87
N VAL A 429 0.69 9.68 -13.97
CA VAL A 429 2.06 9.84 -14.47
C VAL A 429 2.86 10.75 -13.54
N THR A 430 2.27 11.88 -13.16
CA THR A 430 2.84 12.83 -12.20
C THR A 430 3.10 12.16 -10.86
N HIS A 431 2.16 11.34 -10.40
CA HIS A 431 2.33 10.52 -9.19
C HIS A 431 3.52 9.57 -9.33
N GLY A 432 3.61 8.82 -10.43
CA GLY A 432 4.73 7.91 -10.71
C GLY A 432 6.08 8.63 -10.81
N PHE A 433 6.14 9.79 -11.46
CA PHE A 433 7.38 10.58 -11.59
C PHE A 433 7.93 11.05 -10.23
N VAL A 434 7.03 11.40 -9.29
CA VAL A 434 7.40 11.80 -7.93
C VAL A 434 7.86 10.60 -7.10
N ALA A 435 7.21 9.44 -7.27
CA ALA A 435 7.33 8.32 -6.35
C ALA A 435 8.27 7.18 -6.79
N LEU A 436 8.58 7.05 -8.07
CA LEU A 436 9.41 5.95 -8.61
C LEU A 436 10.85 6.39 -8.86
N ASP A 437 11.80 5.46 -8.83
CA ASP A 437 13.15 5.74 -9.33
C ASP A 437 13.15 5.80 -10.86
N ALA A 438 14.25 6.30 -11.45
CA ALA A 438 14.33 6.47 -12.89
C ALA A 438 14.20 5.15 -13.68
N VAL A 439 14.60 4.03 -13.06
CA VAL A 439 14.62 2.71 -13.71
C VAL A 439 13.21 2.12 -13.90
N GLU A 440 12.26 2.40 -13.01
CA GLU A 440 10.87 1.92 -13.13
C GLU A 440 10.04 2.77 -14.09
N ILE A 441 10.37 4.06 -14.26
CA ILE A 441 9.54 5.02 -15.00
C ILE A 441 9.21 4.54 -16.42
N ARG A 442 10.15 3.90 -17.12
CA ARG A 442 9.89 3.42 -18.49
C ARG A 442 8.81 2.34 -18.51
N ARG A 443 8.96 1.27 -17.72
CA ARG A 443 7.97 0.19 -17.67
C ARG A 443 6.64 0.70 -17.12
N PHE A 444 6.68 1.62 -16.16
CA PHE A 444 5.49 2.30 -15.67
C PHE A 444 4.74 3.06 -16.79
N CYS A 445 5.44 3.84 -17.62
CA CYS A 445 4.84 4.47 -18.80
C CYS A 445 4.23 3.44 -19.75
N ASP A 446 4.92 2.33 -20.03
CA ASP A 446 4.41 1.26 -20.89
C ASP A 446 3.15 0.58 -20.30
N LEU A 447 3.03 0.47 -18.98
CA LEU A 447 1.82 -0.01 -18.30
C LEU A 447 0.67 0.99 -18.46
N VAL A 448 0.91 2.27 -18.17
CA VAL A 448 -0.09 3.34 -18.32
C VAL A 448 -0.60 3.38 -19.77
N GLU A 449 0.29 3.39 -20.77
CA GLU A 449 -0.10 3.37 -22.19
C GLU A 449 -0.92 2.12 -22.53
N ARG A 450 -0.56 0.94 -22.04
CA ARG A 450 -1.34 -0.29 -22.26
C ARG A 450 -2.74 -0.20 -21.69
N PHE A 451 -2.91 0.33 -20.47
CA PHE A 451 -4.22 0.49 -19.86
C PHE A 451 -5.09 1.52 -20.57
N HIS A 452 -4.52 2.53 -21.21
CA HIS A 452 -5.27 3.47 -22.04
C HIS A 452 -5.57 2.94 -23.45
N ALA A 453 -4.61 2.28 -24.11
CA ALA A 453 -4.73 1.84 -25.50
C ALA A 453 -5.59 0.57 -25.68
N ASN A 454 -5.54 -0.36 -24.72
CA ASN A 454 -6.20 -1.66 -24.83
C ASN A 454 -7.57 -1.71 -24.15
N ASN A 455 -8.04 -0.62 -23.56
CA ASN A 455 -9.32 -0.58 -22.87
C ASN A 455 -10.49 -0.46 -23.85
N LYS A 456 -10.84 -1.59 -24.47
CA LYS A 456 -11.99 -1.71 -25.39
C LYS A 456 -13.07 -2.65 -24.86
N ASP A 457 -12.71 -3.50 -23.90
CA ASP A 457 -13.65 -4.41 -23.27
C ASP A 457 -14.70 -3.61 -22.51
N ARG A 458 -15.98 -3.88 -22.80
CA ARG A 458 -17.10 -3.20 -22.16
C ARG A 458 -17.95 -4.19 -21.39
N ILE A 459 -18.48 -3.72 -20.26
CA ILE A 459 -19.48 -4.42 -19.46
C ILE A 459 -20.74 -3.55 -19.38
N VAL A 460 -21.87 -4.17 -19.02
CA VAL A 460 -23.12 -3.46 -18.78
C VAL A 460 -23.37 -3.42 -17.28
N VAL A 461 -23.67 -2.23 -16.77
CA VAL A 461 -24.04 -1.98 -15.38
C VAL A 461 -25.38 -1.26 -15.34
N GLU A 462 -26.10 -1.37 -14.22
CA GLU A 462 -27.43 -0.77 -14.06
C GLU A 462 -27.40 0.32 -12.99
N PHE A 463 -28.03 1.46 -13.28
CA PHE A 463 -28.21 2.57 -12.34
C PHE A 463 -29.53 3.30 -12.61
N GLU A 464 -30.35 3.51 -11.57
CA GLU A 464 -31.67 4.18 -11.67
C GLU A 464 -32.60 3.57 -12.74
N GLY A 465 -32.57 2.24 -12.90
CA GLY A 465 -33.38 1.52 -13.89
C GLY A 465 -32.92 1.70 -15.35
N LYS A 466 -31.79 2.37 -15.58
CA LYS A 466 -31.13 2.49 -16.87
C LYS A 466 -29.89 1.61 -16.93
N ARG A 467 -29.59 1.07 -18.10
CA ARG A 467 -28.39 0.32 -18.43
C ARG A 467 -27.33 1.26 -18.98
N TYR A 468 -26.12 1.11 -18.48
CA TYR A 468 -24.94 1.83 -18.94
C TYR A 468 -23.92 0.81 -19.43
N SER A 469 -23.43 1.00 -20.65
CA SER A 469 -22.21 0.33 -21.08
C SER A 469 -21.02 1.14 -20.57
N ILE A 470 -20.10 0.51 -19.86
CA ILE A 470 -18.85 1.13 -19.36
C ILE A 470 -17.65 0.32 -19.83
N LEU A 471 -16.49 0.95 -19.89
CA LEU A 471 -15.21 0.25 -20.02
C LEU A 471 -14.97 -0.65 -18.81
N ARG A 472 -14.46 -1.87 -19.05
CA ARG A 472 -14.22 -2.87 -18.00
C ARG A 472 -12.99 -2.54 -17.17
N TRP A 473 -11.94 -1.98 -17.78
CA TRP A 473 -10.68 -1.77 -17.08
C TRP A 473 -10.60 -0.33 -16.56
N CYS A 474 -10.24 -0.17 -15.30
CA CYS A 474 -10.06 1.14 -14.67
C CYS A 474 -8.85 1.86 -15.29
N PRO A 475 -8.97 3.13 -15.73
CA PRO A 475 -7.85 3.86 -16.32
C PRO A 475 -6.71 4.10 -15.33
N HIS A 476 -7.01 4.10 -14.02
CA HIS A 476 -6.01 4.19 -12.95
C HIS A 476 -5.31 2.86 -12.64
N LEU A 477 -4.60 2.27 -13.61
CA LEU A 477 -3.82 1.01 -13.47
C LEU A 477 -4.62 -0.30 -13.53
N GLY A 478 -5.68 -0.36 -14.34
CA GLY A 478 -6.23 -1.63 -14.83
C GLY A 478 -6.99 -2.48 -13.82
N GLY A 479 -7.61 -1.86 -12.81
CA GLY A 479 -8.61 -2.54 -11.96
C GLY A 479 -9.76 -3.12 -12.79
N ASP A 480 -10.20 -4.34 -12.47
CA ASP A 480 -11.32 -4.99 -13.15
C ASP A 480 -12.65 -4.49 -12.57
N LEU A 481 -13.37 -3.65 -13.34
CA LEU A 481 -14.62 -3.04 -12.92
C LEU A 481 -15.81 -3.99 -12.95
N SER A 482 -15.64 -5.23 -13.45
CA SER A 482 -16.73 -6.23 -13.45
C SER A 482 -17.18 -6.63 -12.04
N SER A 483 -16.28 -6.54 -11.06
CA SER A 483 -16.59 -6.73 -9.63
C SER A 483 -16.84 -5.41 -8.89
N GLY A 484 -17.06 -4.31 -9.63
CA GLY A 484 -17.38 -3.00 -9.06
C GLY A 484 -18.79 -2.94 -8.48
N TRP A 485 -19.11 -1.82 -7.83
CA TRP A 485 -20.44 -1.57 -7.26
C TRP A 485 -20.82 -0.10 -7.34
N LEU A 486 -22.11 0.19 -7.19
CA LEU A 486 -22.62 1.55 -7.04
C LEU A 486 -22.50 2.05 -5.60
N ASP A 487 -21.97 3.24 -5.42
CA ASP A 487 -22.08 3.95 -4.15
C ASP A 487 -23.43 4.67 -3.99
N SER A 488 -23.64 5.27 -2.82
CA SER A 488 -24.86 6.02 -2.50
C SER A 488 -25.04 7.31 -3.31
N GLN A 489 -24.02 7.75 -4.05
CA GLN A 489 -24.05 8.94 -4.88
C GLN A 489 -24.31 8.61 -6.35
N GLY A 490 -24.42 7.34 -6.72
CA GLY A 490 -24.60 6.90 -8.11
C GLY A 490 -23.31 6.81 -8.90
N CYS A 491 -22.16 6.74 -8.22
CA CYS A 491 -20.88 6.47 -8.86
C CYS A 491 -20.59 4.98 -8.89
N TRP A 492 -20.09 4.48 -10.02
CA TRP A 492 -19.49 3.14 -10.09
C TRP A 492 -18.11 3.17 -9.43
N VAL A 493 -17.85 2.24 -8.52
CA VAL A 493 -16.64 2.20 -7.70
C VAL A 493 -15.71 1.09 -8.17
N CYS A 494 -14.45 1.45 -8.44
CA CYS A 494 -13.40 0.49 -8.76
C CYS A 494 -13.07 -0.37 -7.52
N PRO A 495 -13.16 -1.71 -7.59
CA PRO A 495 -12.92 -2.58 -6.45
C PRO A 495 -11.45 -2.57 -5.99
N ARG A 496 -10.51 -2.35 -6.90
CA ARG A 496 -9.07 -2.32 -6.60
C ARG A 496 -8.63 -1.03 -5.93
N HIS A 497 -8.96 0.11 -6.53
CA HIS A 497 -8.38 1.41 -6.16
C HIS A 497 -9.37 2.37 -5.50
N GLN A 498 -10.66 2.02 -5.45
CA GLN A 498 -11.72 2.84 -4.89
C GLN A 498 -11.90 4.20 -5.59
N TRP A 499 -11.60 4.28 -6.89
CA TRP A 499 -12.00 5.42 -7.73
C TRP A 499 -13.50 5.37 -8.01
N HIS A 500 -14.14 6.53 -7.97
CA HIS A 500 -15.59 6.69 -8.16
C HIS A 500 -15.86 7.38 -9.50
N PHE A 501 -16.70 6.78 -10.32
CA PHE A 501 -17.03 7.23 -11.67
C PHE A 501 -18.52 7.56 -11.77
N ASP A 502 -18.86 8.83 -12.03
CA ASP A 502 -20.26 9.27 -12.12
C ASP A 502 -20.88 8.83 -13.45
N LEU A 503 -21.76 7.84 -13.41
CA LEU A 503 -22.39 7.26 -14.60
C LEU A 503 -23.24 8.26 -15.39
N ARG A 504 -23.85 9.25 -14.69
CA ARG A 504 -24.64 10.30 -15.34
C ARG A 504 -23.77 11.27 -16.13
N ASN A 505 -22.52 11.43 -15.70
CA ASN A 505 -21.53 12.30 -16.35
C ASN A 505 -20.53 11.47 -17.16
N LYS A 506 -21.05 10.58 -18.02
CA LYS A 506 -20.24 9.74 -18.93
C LYS A 506 -19.15 8.93 -18.23
N GLY A 507 -19.33 8.58 -16.96
CA GLY A 507 -18.33 7.83 -16.20
C GLY A 507 -17.09 8.64 -15.82
N GLN A 508 -17.18 9.97 -15.74
CA GLN A 508 -16.07 10.82 -15.30
C GLN A 508 -15.67 10.51 -13.86
N CYS A 509 -14.37 10.34 -13.61
CA CYS A 509 -13.85 10.24 -12.26
C CYS A 509 -14.01 11.56 -11.51
N ILE A 510 -14.49 11.52 -10.28
CA ILE A 510 -14.74 12.73 -9.48
C ILE A 510 -13.48 13.39 -8.91
N THR A 511 -12.31 12.78 -9.08
CA THR A 511 -11.03 13.21 -8.48
C THR A 511 -9.85 13.15 -9.46
N SER A 512 -10.10 12.85 -10.73
CA SER A 512 -9.12 12.94 -11.81
C SER A 512 -9.82 13.30 -13.12
N THR A 513 -9.05 13.54 -14.17
CA THR A 513 -9.57 13.80 -15.52
C THR A 513 -9.97 12.53 -16.27
N GLU A 514 -9.78 11.35 -15.67
CA GLU A 514 -10.04 10.05 -16.30
C GLU A 514 -11.52 9.69 -16.37
N THR A 515 -11.90 8.84 -17.32
CA THR A 515 -13.27 8.35 -17.49
C THR A 515 -13.32 6.86 -17.83
N ILE A 516 -14.39 6.19 -17.43
CA ILE A 516 -14.75 4.83 -17.88
C ILE A 516 -15.70 4.83 -19.07
N ASP A 517 -15.91 6.00 -19.70
CA ASP A 517 -16.70 6.21 -20.90
C ASP A 517 -18.11 5.59 -20.77
N ALA A 518 -18.88 6.01 -19.76
CA ALA A 518 -20.23 5.49 -19.58
C ALA A 518 -21.18 5.97 -20.69
N ILE A 519 -21.81 5.02 -21.38
CA ILE A 519 -22.81 5.25 -22.42
C ILE A 519 -24.14 4.71 -21.92
N CYS A 520 -25.14 5.57 -21.75
CA CYS A 520 -26.50 5.14 -21.41
C CYS A 520 -27.13 4.43 -22.62
N LEU A 521 -27.52 3.18 -22.46
CA LEU A 521 -28.10 2.36 -23.53
C LEU A 521 -29.60 2.60 -23.71
N ASP A 522 -30.24 3.26 -22.75
CA ASP A 522 -31.68 3.49 -22.73
C ASP A 522 -32.04 4.97 -23.00
N ASP A 523 -31.08 5.79 -23.46
CA ASP A 523 -31.35 7.16 -23.90
C ASP A 523 -31.89 7.19 -25.33
N GLU A 524 -33.11 7.72 -25.51
CA GLU A 524 -33.85 7.76 -26.80
C GLU A 524 -33.09 8.44 -27.96
N ASN A 525 -32.10 9.30 -27.65
CA ASN A 525 -31.29 10.01 -28.65
C ASN A 525 -30.24 9.13 -29.35
N LEU A 526 -29.87 7.97 -28.81
CA LEU A 526 -28.95 7.03 -29.47
C LEU A 526 -29.66 6.21 -30.55
N ASN A 527 -30.92 5.82 -30.32
CA ASN A 527 -31.73 5.08 -31.28
C ASN A 527 -32.00 5.88 -32.57
N GLN A 528 -32.06 7.22 -32.51
CA GLN A 528 -32.25 8.06 -33.71
C GLN A 528 -30.99 8.24 -34.58
N LYS A 529 -29.79 7.95 -34.06
CA LYS A 529 -28.53 8.08 -34.82
C LYS A 529 -28.19 6.83 -35.65
N GLU A 530 -28.67 5.66 -35.25
CA GLU A 530 -28.51 4.44 -36.04
C GLU A 530 -29.52 4.40 -37.20
N GLU A 531 -30.76 4.84 -37.00
CA GLU A 531 -31.76 4.95 -38.08
C GLU A 531 -31.37 5.92 -39.21
N LYS A 532 -30.50 6.91 -38.94
CA LYS A 532 -29.98 7.85 -39.96
C LYS A 532 -28.71 7.39 -40.68
N LYS A 533 -28.12 6.26 -40.28
CA LYS A 533 -27.00 5.64 -41.01
C LYS A 533 -27.45 4.50 -41.94
N GLU A 534 -28.68 4.03 -41.78
CA GLU A 534 -29.32 3.02 -42.64
C GLU A 534 -30.30 3.62 -43.67
N GLN A 535 -30.44 4.95 -43.71
CA GLN A 535 -31.05 5.72 -44.80
C GLN A 535 -29.96 6.46 -45.58
#